data_AF-A0A936PSJ2-F1
#
_entry.id   AF-A0A936PSJ2-F1
#
_cell.length_a   1.000
_cell.length_b   1.000
_cell.length_c   1.000
_cell.angle_alpha   90.00
_cell.angle_beta   90.00
_cell.angle_gamma   90.00
#
_symmetry.space_group_name_H-M   'P 1'
#
loop_
_entity.id
_entity.type
_entity.pdbx_description
1 polymer ?
#
loop_
_entity_poly.entity_id
_entity_poly.type
_entity_poly.pdbx_seq_one_letter_code
_entity_poly.pdbx_strand_id
1 'polypeptide(L)'
;MRTLRRLAVSSFGLLALVACDRDAMYEQNTFSQNVYEAYDECDDAEIRFLSAKHNIQTAFDNCGSNGFAHFAWAPDGVQLYFQLPAAAHIMNAQEKTIGTMPLTSPVGAVAWLSRELLVLPLAPEKDAKEHRLVLFDRVQATMNTIKIPMSEPDDLMPAGKLDQVYFTALDENGERRAYLANFTTSEVTRAFPWLTDPIGSFTYDATQDLVTWGAPVVLKDKDGKQADPKTFSVKIAKGATGELVHSFEDAHRAVVHAKGRYIALESLGEPISPFDQRAWDELSPEAREREQRRTDEWLAKQPDWVIKYVRPPVIDIYDNETKERYRFVGFYGDKFQWYAAVDFYASFVLWGMEGKQLNKNVALTDLFERLRMAAKGEIGYGVARWLPFDQRGDTKTGEAPAAQEVPAVPATAPTAEPTAAPPAPAAPAVEAPAVEEKK
;
A
#
# COMPACT_ATOMS: atom_id res chain seq x y z
N MET A 1 77.42 42.28 33.00
CA MET A 1 76.16 42.82 33.55
C MET A 1 75.12 42.81 32.44
N ARG A 2 73.88 42.40 32.78
CA ARG A 2 72.63 42.43 31.97
C ARG A 2 72.40 41.29 30.97
N THR A 3 71.91 40.21 31.55
CA THR A 3 70.73 39.41 31.15
C THR A 3 69.66 40.18 30.36
N LEU A 4 69.02 39.51 29.38
CA LEU A 4 67.58 39.59 28.99
C LEU A 4 67.35 38.62 27.81
N ARG A 5 66.80 37.42 28.08
CA ARG A 5 65.37 37.02 28.12
C ARG A 5 64.82 36.59 26.75
N ARG A 6 64.53 35.30 26.69
CA ARG A 6 63.64 34.61 25.76
C ARG A 6 62.27 35.28 25.71
N LEU A 7 61.69 35.38 24.52
CA LEU A 7 60.24 35.37 24.30
C LEU A 7 59.97 34.36 23.19
N ALA A 8 59.54 33.17 23.59
CA ALA A 8 58.85 32.23 22.74
C ALA A 8 57.43 32.78 22.55
N VAL A 9 57.09 33.16 21.31
CA VAL A 9 55.70 33.44 20.95
C VAL A 9 55.15 32.15 20.37
N SER A 10 54.40 31.45 21.21
CA SER A 10 53.55 30.33 20.82
C SER A 10 52.43 30.86 19.92
N SER A 11 52.53 30.61 18.62
CA SER A 11 51.40 30.73 17.69
C SER A 11 50.45 29.55 17.88
N PHE A 12 49.64 29.62 18.92
CA PHE A 12 48.51 28.72 19.15
C PHE A 12 47.22 29.54 18.97
N GLY A 13 46.33 29.05 18.11
CA GLY A 13 44.92 29.38 18.14
C GLY A 13 44.49 30.55 17.26
N LEU A 14 44.08 30.24 16.04
CA LEU A 14 42.78 30.70 15.51
C LEU A 14 42.34 29.78 14.35
N LEU A 15 42.22 28.49 14.62
CA LEU A 15 41.28 27.64 13.88
C LEU A 15 39.90 28.03 14.39
N ALA A 16 39.42 29.16 13.89
CA ALA A 16 38.05 29.60 14.08
C ALA A 16 37.15 28.47 13.55
N LEU A 17 36.38 27.93 14.48
CA LEU A 17 35.22 27.10 14.30
C LEU A 17 34.38 27.61 13.12
N VAL A 18 34.67 27.13 11.92
CA VAL A 18 33.63 26.92 10.92
C VAL A 18 32.92 25.68 11.45
N ALA A 19 32.07 25.90 12.46
CA ALA A 19 30.95 25.01 12.67
C ALA A 19 30.18 25.09 11.37
N CYS A 20 30.45 24.15 10.46
CA CYS A 20 29.52 23.82 9.40
C CYS A 20 28.24 23.50 10.14
N ASP A 21 27.34 24.48 10.18
CA ASP A 21 26.01 24.30 10.69
C ASP A 21 25.43 23.15 9.88
N ARG A 22 25.37 21.96 10.50
CA ARG A 22 24.95 20.74 9.83
C ARG A 22 23.53 20.93 9.29
N ASP A 23 22.77 21.81 9.93
CA ASP A 23 21.42 22.20 9.55
C ASP A 23 21.39 23.03 8.25
N ALA A 24 22.48 23.71 7.87
CA ALA A 24 22.59 24.39 6.57
C ALA A 24 22.89 23.45 5.41
N MET A 25 23.42 22.24 5.66
CA MET A 25 23.60 21.21 4.64
C MET A 25 22.29 20.45 4.34
N TYR A 26 21.33 20.51 5.27
CA TYR A 26 19.96 20.11 5.05
C TYR A 26 19.11 21.39 4.97
N GLU A 27 19.36 22.27 3.98
CA GLU A 27 18.42 23.34 3.64
C GLU A 27 17.08 22.69 3.28
N GLN A 28 16.26 22.47 4.31
CA GLN A 28 14.95 21.90 4.21
C GLN A 28 14.04 22.93 3.58
N ASN A 29 13.17 22.46 2.70
CA ASN A 29 12.25 23.29 1.96
C ASN A 29 11.40 24.13 2.91
N THR A 30 11.46 25.44 2.73
CA THR A 30 10.55 26.39 3.37
C THR A 30 9.11 26.03 3.01
N PHE A 31 8.15 26.41 3.85
CA PHE A 31 6.72 26.21 3.55
C PHE A 31 6.31 26.68 2.14
N SER A 32 6.85 27.81 1.65
CA SER A 32 6.60 28.28 0.28
C SER A 32 7.16 27.35 -0.81
N GLN A 33 8.29 26.70 -0.56
CA GLN A 33 8.83 25.65 -1.42
C GLN A 33 7.94 24.39 -1.34
N ASN A 34 7.46 23.99 -0.16
CA ASN A 34 6.54 22.84 -0.04
C ASN A 34 5.23 23.05 -0.80
N VAL A 35 4.68 24.27 -0.80
CA VAL A 35 3.50 24.61 -1.62
C VAL A 35 3.86 24.52 -3.10
N TYR A 36 5.01 25.05 -3.52
CA TYR A 36 5.45 24.94 -4.92
C TYR A 36 5.63 23.48 -5.34
N GLU A 37 6.32 22.68 -4.54
CA GLU A 37 6.58 21.26 -4.75
C GLU A 37 5.31 20.41 -4.74
N ALA A 38 4.30 20.76 -3.93
CA ALA A 38 3.00 20.09 -3.96
C ALA A 38 2.28 20.25 -5.31
N TYR A 39 2.69 21.25 -6.13
CA TYR A 39 2.19 21.47 -7.48
C TYR A 39 3.26 21.25 -8.57
N ASP A 40 4.47 20.84 -8.20
CA ASP A 40 5.56 20.65 -9.16
C ASP A 40 5.31 19.39 -9.99
N GLU A 41 5.99 19.30 -11.13
CA GLU A 41 5.96 18.12 -11.95
C GLU A 41 6.53 16.92 -11.18
N CYS A 42 6.09 15.71 -11.51
CA CYS A 42 6.52 14.50 -10.82
C CYS A 42 8.05 14.30 -10.87
N ASP A 43 8.68 14.10 -9.71
CA ASP A 43 10.10 13.76 -9.58
C ASP A 43 10.31 12.25 -9.45
N ASP A 44 10.79 11.62 -10.53
CA ASP A 44 11.09 10.18 -10.58
C ASP A 44 12.20 9.78 -9.60
N ALA A 45 13.22 10.64 -9.41
CA ALA A 45 14.37 10.33 -8.57
C ALA A 45 13.97 10.32 -7.08
N GLU A 46 13.14 11.27 -6.67
CA GLU A 46 12.57 11.30 -5.33
C GLU A 46 11.69 10.07 -5.06
N ILE A 47 10.75 9.74 -5.96
CA ILE A 47 9.86 8.59 -5.75
C ILE A 47 10.69 7.30 -5.66
N ARG A 48 11.70 7.15 -6.51
CA ARG A 48 12.61 6.01 -6.48
C ARG A 48 13.38 5.93 -5.17
N PHE A 49 13.88 7.05 -4.65
CA PHE A 49 14.56 7.11 -3.36
C PHE A 49 13.63 6.70 -2.21
N LEU A 50 12.43 7.28 -2.14
CA LEU A 50 11.43 6.97 -1.11
C LEU A 50 10.98 5.51 -1.19
N SER A 51 10.71 5.00 -2.39
CA SER A 51 10.35 3.59 -2.60
C SER A 51 11.47 2.66 -2.13
N ALA A 52 12.72 2.95 -2.47
CA ALA A 52 13.87 2.17 -1.99
C ALA A 52 14.01 2.22 -0.46
N LYS A 53 13.87 3.41 0.15
CA LYS A 53 13.91 3.62 1.61
C LYS A 53 12.89 2.75 2.35
N HIS A 54 11.71 2.57 1.77
CA HIS A 54 10.64 1.74 2.36
C HIS A 54 10.60 0.29 1.86
N ASN A 55 11.56 -0.14 1.03
CA ASN A 55 11.56 -1.46 0.38
C ASN A 55 10.27 -1.71 -0.43
N ILE A 56 9.84 -0.71 -1.19
CA ILE A 56 8.69 -0.75 -2.09
C ILE A 56 9.18 -0.83 -3.52
N GLN A 57 8.62 -1.75 -4.30
CA GLN A 57 8.75 -1.82 -5.73
C GLN A 57 7.46 -1.33 -6.38
N THR A 58 7.57 -0.53 -7.44
CA THR A 58 6.43 -0.03 -8.21
C THR A 58 6.23 -0.87 -9.47
N ALA A 59 4.96 -1.19 -9.78
CA ALA A 59 4.65 -1.97 -10.97
C ALA A 59 4.77 -1.15 -12.25
N PHE A 60 4.35 0.12 -12.20
CA PHE A 60 4.40 1.09 -13.29
C PHE A 60 5.48 2.14 -13.06
N ASP A 61 5.79 2.92 -14.09
CA ASP A 61 6.70 4.05 -13.97
C ASP A 61 6.22 5.05 -12.91
N ASN A 62 7.16 5.64 -12.17
CA ASN A 62 6.83 6.51 -11.03
C ASN A 62 6.07 7.77 -11.46
N CYS A 63 6.43 8.32 -12.62
CA CYS A 63 5.80 9.51 -13.21
C CYS A 63 4.85 9.19 -14.38
N GLY A 64 4.42 7.93 -14.50
CA GLY A 64 3.47 7.51 -15.53
C GLY A 64 2.04 7.99 -15.28
N SER A 65 1.23 8.02 -16.35
CA SER A 65 -0.23 8.25 -16.24
C SER A 65 -0.92 6.99 -15.72
N ASN A 66 -0.81 6.76 -14.42
CA ASN A 66 -1.26 5.53 -13.77
C ASN A 66 -2.72 5.62 -13.29
N GLY A 67 -3.62 6.04 -14.19
CA GLY A 67 -5.05 6.26 -13.92
C GLY A 67 -5.89 4.97 -13.85
N PHE A 68 -5.34 3.85 -13.38
CA PHE A 68 -6.06 2.59 -13.29
C PHE A 68 -7.10 2.61 -12.15
N ALA A 69 -8.24 1.95 -12.33
CA ALA A 69 -9.30 1.86 -11.33
C ALA A 69 -9.11 0.67 -10.39
N HIS A 70 -8.77 -0.50 -10.95
CA HIS A 70 -8.64 -1.78 -10.25
C HIS A 70 -7.34 -2.48 -10.64
N PHE A 71 -6.83 -3.32 -9.74
CA PHE A 71 -5.68 -4.20 -10.00
C PHE A 71 -5.85 -5.53 -9.26
N ALA A 72 -5.20 -6.58 -9.74
CA ALA A 72 -5.05 -7.85 -9.02
C ALA A 72 -3.87 -8.66 -9.55
N TRP A 73 -3.04 -9.17 -8.64
CA TRP A 73 -1.98 -10.11 -8.99
C TRP A 73 -2.52 -11.51 -9.23
N ALA A 74 -2.01 -12.17 -10.25
CA ALA A 74 -2.19 -13.60 -10.42
C ALA A 74 -1.51 -14.36 -9.27
N PRO A 75 -1.97 -15.59 -8.92
CA PRO A 75 -1.42 -16.35 -7.81
C PRO A 75 0.05 -16.75 -8.00
N ASP A 76 0.54 -16.79 -9.24
CA ASP A 76 1.95 -17.03 -9.55
C ASP A 76 2.83 -15.79 -9.38
N GLY A 77 2.21 -14.62 -9.17
CA GLY A 77 2.89 -13.35 -8.95
C GLY A 77 3.52 -12.73 -10.20
N VAL A 78 3.42 -13.38 -11.37
CA VAL A 78 4.07 -12.89 -12.59
C VAL A 78 3.15 -11.92 -13.33
N GLN A 79 1.85 -12.12 -13.25
CA GLN A 79 0.86 -11.43 -14.06
C GLN A 79 0.08 -10.44 -13.20
N LEU A 80 0.00 -9.20 -13.66
CA LEU A 80 -0.76 -8.14 -13.01
C LEU A 80 -1.93 -7.74 -13.90
N TYR A 81 -3.15 -8.04 -13.46
CA TYR A 81 -4.33 -7.41 -14.04
C TYR A 81 -4.39 -5.95 -13.60
N PHE A 82 -4.73 -5.06 -14.52
CA PHE A 82 -5.14 -3.71 -14.19
C PHE A 82 -6.20 -3.19 -15.17
N GLN A 83 -7.06 -2.31 -14.67
CA GLN A 83 -8.17 -1.75 -15.44
C GLN A 83 -8.00 -0.25 -15.65
N LEU A 84 -7.96 0.18 -16.91
CA LEU A 84 -8.17 1.57 -17.29
C LEU A 84 -9.67 1.84 -17.48
N PRO A 85 -10.13 3.11 -17.52
CA PRO A 85 -11.56 3.44 -17.56
C PRO A 85 -12.37 2.74 -18.66
N ALA A 86 -11.76 2.39 -19.79
CA ALA A 86 -12.42 1.75 -20.93
C ALA A 86 -11.85 0.38 -21.33
N ALA A 87 -10.78 -0.10 -20.67
CA ALA A 87 -10.05 -1.28 -21.11
C ALA A 87 -9.44 -2.06 -19.95
N ALA A 88 -9.41 -3.37 -20.11
CA ALA A 88 -8.76 -4.30 -19.19
C ALA A 88 -7.44 -4.77 -19.80
N HIS A 89 -6.39 -4.82 -18.97
CA HIS A 89 -5.05 -5.19 -19.39
C HIS A 89 -4.44 -6.20 -18.42
N ILE A 90 -3.50 -6.99 -18.94
CA ILE A 90 -2.66 -7.87 -18.15
C ILE A 90 -1.21 -7.54 -18.50
N MET A 91 -0.44 -7.13 -17.49
CA MET A 91 0.99 -6.93 -17.60
C MET A 91 1.75 -8.15 -17.11
N ASN A 92 2.74 -8.61 -17.88
CA ASN A 92 3.80 -9.47 -17.35
C ASN A 92 4.77 -8.59 -16.54
N ALA A 93 4.84 -8.77 -15.22
CA ALA A 93 5.62 -7.91 -14.34
C ALA A 93 7.14 -8.04 -14.53
N GLN A 94 7.61 -9.17 -15.05
CA GLN A 94 9.04 -9.42 -15.32
C GLN A 94 9.47 -8.74 -16.62
N GLU A 95 8.70 -8.94 -17.69
CA GLU A 95 9.01 -8.42 -19.03
C GLU A 95 8.48 -7.00 -19.27
N LYS A 96 7.59 -6.52 -18.39
CA LYS A 96 6.81 -5.29 -18.52
C LYS A 96 5.98 -5.21 -19.81
N THR A 97 5.72 -6.36 -20.44
CA THR A 97 4.84 -6.45 -21.63
C THR A 97 3.38 -6.35 -21.20
N ILE A 98 2.60 -5.54 -21.92
CA ILE A 98 1.19 -5.28 -21.61
C ILE A 98 0.32 -5.86 -22.73
N GLY A 99 -0.54 -6.81 -22.37
CA GLY A 99 -1.58 -7.34 -23.26
C GLY A 99 -2.93 -6.71 -22.97
N THR A 100 -3.67 -6.35 -24.00
CA THR A 100 -5.07 -5.92 -23.88
C THR A 100 -5.99 -7.13 -23.90
N MET A 101 -6.93 -7.19 -22.97
CA MET A 101 -7.95 -8.22 -22.95
C MET A 101 -9.05 -7.89 -23.97
N PRO A 102 -9.58 -8.87 -24.73
CA PRO A 102 -10.59 -8.62 -25.77
C PRO A 102 -12.00 -8.49 -25.17
N LEU A 103 -12.17 -7.57 -24.22
CA LEU A 103 -13.37 -7.37 -23.43
C LEU A 103 -13.96 -5.98 -23.65
N THR A 104 -15.28 -5.87 -23.50
CA THR A 104 -15.99 -4.59 -23.53
C THR A 104 -16.49 -4.23 -22.14
N SER A 105 -16.20 -3.00 -21.70
CA SER A 105 -16.77 -2.39 -20.50
C SER A 105 -16.56 -3.18 -19.19
N PRO A 106 -15.30 -3.44 -18.77
CA PRO A 106 -15.03 -3.95 -17.43
C PRO A 106 -15.51 -2.93 -16.37
N VAL A 107 -16.08 -3.42 -15.26
CA VAL A 107 -16.69 -2.54 -14.24
C VAL A 107 -16.15 -2.71 -12.82
N GLY A 108 -15.16 -3.58 -12.61
CA GLY A 108 -14.71 -3.89 -11.26
C GLY A 108 -13.42 -4.70 -11.17
N ALA A 109 -13.03 -5.02 -9.94
CA ALA A 109 -11.88 -5.87 -9.66
C ALA A 109 -12.10 -7.31 -10.18
N VAL A 110 -11.01 -8.05 -10.34
CA VAL A 110 -11.03 -9.43 -10.85
C VAL A 110 -10.62 -10.41 -9.76
N ALA A 111 -11.10 -11.63 -9.88
CA ALA A 111 -10.58 -12.76 -9.12
C ALA A 111 -9.75 -13.65 -10.03
N TRP A 112 -8.48 -13.84 -9.71
CA TRP A 112 -7.71 -14.90 -10.31
C TRP A 112 -8.05 -16.24 -9.65
N LEU A 113 -8.42 -17.23 -10.46
CA LEU A 113 -8.69 -18.59 -9.99
C LEU A 113 -7.45 -19.49 -10.15
N SER A 114 -6.62 -19.18 -11.13
CA SER A 114 -5.29 -19.76 -11.35
C SER A 114 -4.39 -18.74 -12.07
N ARG A 115 -3.18 -19.12 -12.50
CA ARG A 115 -2.36 -18.26 -13.37
C ARG A 115 -2.97 -18.03 -14.77
N GLU A 116 -3.87 -18.91 -15.20
CA GLU A 116 -4.42 -18.98 -16.56
C GLU A 116 -5.87 -18.49 -16.60
N LEU A 117 -6.59 -18.66 -15.47
CA LEU A 117 -8.01 -18.36 -15.35
C LEU A 117 -8.23 -17.14 -14.47
N LEU A 118 -8.96 -16.15 -15.00
CA LEU A 118 -9.47 -15.05 -14.22
C LEU A 118 -10.96 -14.80 -14.47
N VAL A 119 -11.66 -14.36 -13.44
CA VAL A 119 -13.04 -13.93 -13.51
C VAL A 119 -13.12 -12.43 -13.34
N LEU A 120 -13.92 -11.79 -14.17
CA LEU A 120 -14.09 -10.34 -14.18
C LEU A 120 -15.55 -9.93 -14.41
N PRO A 121 -16.00 -8.84 -13.78
CA PRO A 121 -17.33 -8.31 -13.98
C PRO A 121 -17.37 -7.37 -15.20
N LEU A 122 -18.40 -7.54 -16.02
CA LEU A 122 -18.69 -6.66 -17.15
C LEU A 122 -19.99 -5.91 -16.94
N ALA A 123 -20.05 -4.70 -17.50
CA ALA A 123 -21.29 -3.98 -17.68
C ALA A 123 -22.27 -4.80 -18.54
N PRO A 124 -23.58 -4.49 -18.44
CA PRO A 124 -24.55 -4.97 -19.41
C PRO A 124 -24.12 -4.57 -20.83
N GLU A 125 -24.44 -5.43 -21.80
CA GLU A 125 -24.31 -5.05 -23.20
C GLU A 125 -25.23 -3.88 -23.52
N LYS A 126 -24.96 -3.20 -24.64
CA LYS A 126 -25.87 -2.18 -25.16
C LYS A 126 -27.27 -2.80 -25.28
N ASP A 127 -28.26 -2.16 -24.67
CA ASP A 127 -29.67 -2.57 -24.61
C ASP A 127 -30.00 -3.73 -23.63
N ALA A 128 -29.02 -4.32 -22.94
CA ALA A 128 -29.24 -5.30 -21.87
C ALA A 128 -29.29 -4.61 -20.49
N LYS A 129 -30.01 -5.22 -19.53
CA LYS A 129 -30.03 -4.76 -18.13
C LYS A 129 -29.13 -5.59 -17.20
N GLU A 130 -28.88 -6.84 -17.58
CA GLU A 130 -28.18 -7.81 -16.75
C GLU A 130 -26.67 -7.59 -16.86
N HIS A 131 -26.01 -7.50 -15.71
CA HIS A 131 -24.56 -7.58 -15.66
C HIS A 131 -24.09 -9.00 -16.00
N ARG A 132 -22.80 -9.13 -16.27
CA ARG A 132 -22.20 -10.41 -16.65
C ARG A 132 -20.92 -10.65 -15.85
N LEU A 133 -20.67 -11.91 -15.51
CA LEU A 133 -19.36 -12.37 -15.07
C LEU A 133 -18.74 -13.19 -16.20
N VAL A 134 -17.47 -12.93 -16.51
CA VAL A 134 -16.73 -13.64 -17.55
C VAL A 134 -15.56 -14.38 -16.92
N LEU A 135 -15.53 -15.70 -17.09
CA LEU A 135 -14.35 -16.52 -16.86
C LEU A 135 -13.53 -16.52 -18.15
N PHE A 136 -12.35 -15.89 -18.09
CA PHE A 136 -11.42 -15.77 -19.20
C PHE A 136 -10.26 -16.75 -19.02
N ASP A 137 -10.07 -17.63 -20.01
CA ASP A 137 -8.89 -18.48 -20.15
C ASP A 137 -7.87 -17.75 -21.03
N ARG A 138 -6.76 -17.36 -20.43
CA ARG A 138 -5.70 -16.61 -21.11
C ARG A 138 -4.90 -17.44 -22.10
N VAL A 139 -4.77 -18.73 -21.87
CA VAL A 139 -3.97 -19.63 -22.71
C VAL A 139 -4.73 -19.97 -23.98
N GLN A 140 -6.02 -20.27 -23.83
CA GLN A 140 -6.89 -20.60 -24.96
C GLN A 140 -7.55 -19.38 -25.60
N ALA A 141 -7.47 -18.22 -24.96
CA ALA A 141 -8.18 -16.99 -25.33
C ALA A 141 -9.71 -17.20 -25.45
N THR A 142 -10.28 -18.04 -24.58
CA THR A 142 -11.72 -18.34 -24.54
C THR A 142 -12.42 -17.62 -23.39
N MET A 143 -13.71 -17.38 -23.54
CA MET A 143 -14.56 -16.73 -22.54
C MET A 143 -15.79 -17.57 -22.28
N ASN A 144 -16.04 -17.89 -21.00
CA ASN A 144 -17.31 -18.42 -20.53
C ASN A 144 -18.04 -17.32 -19.75
N THR A 145 -19.23 -16.97 -20.21
CA THR A 145 -19.99 -15.84 -19.68
C THR A 145 -21.25 -16.33 -19.00
N ILE A 146 -21.47 -15.88 -17.77
CA ILE A 146 -22.73 -16.04 -17.07
C ILE A 146 -23.40 -14.68 -16.89
N LYS A 147 -24.72 -14.65 -17.00
CA LYS A 147 -25.52 -13.47 -16.70
C LYS A 147 -25.89 -13.49 -15.22
N ILE A 148 -25.87 -12.33 -14.59
CA ILE A 148 -26.27 -12.19 -13.20
C ILE A 148 -27.51 -11.29 -13.11
N PRO A 149 -28.52 -11.65 -12.31
CA PRO A 149 -29.74 -10.84 -12.18
C PRO A 149 -29.56 -9.62 -11.27
N MET A 150 -28.42 -9.50 -10.59
CA MET A 150 -28.05 -8.38 -9.73
C MET A 150 -27.32 -7.27 -10.47
N SER A 151 -27.15 -6.12 -9.81
CA SER A 151 -26.43 -4.95 -10.36
C SER A 151 -25.14 -4.65 -9.60
N GLU A 152 -24.23 -3.89 -10.24
CA GLU A 152 -22.96 -3.44 -9.65
C GLU A 152 -22.11 -4.54 -8.96
N PRO A 153 -21.77 -5.64 -9.69
CA PRO A 153 -20.88 -6.66 -9.16
C PRO A 153 -19.50 -6.09 -8.79
N ASP A 154 -19.00 -6.42 -7.60
CA ASP A 154 -17.69 -6.03 -7.09
C ASP A 154 -17.11 -7.10 -6.13
N ASP A 155 -15.94 -6.83 -5.55
CA ASP A 155 -15.28 -7.69 -4.54
C ASP A 155 -15.14 -9.16 -4.97
N LEU A 156 -14.78 -9.41 -6.23
CA LEU A 156 -14.59 -10.78 -6.72
C LEU A 156 -13.43 -11.46 -5.98
N MET A 157 -13.66 -12.68 -5.48
CA MET A 157 -12.68 -13.50 -4.74
C MET A 157 -12.78 -14.97 -5.15
N PRO A 158 -11.66 -15.73 -5.22
CA PRO A 158 -11.70 -17.16 -5.49
C PRO A 158 -12.45 -17.92 -4.39
N ALA A 159 -13.33 -18.85 -4.78
CA ALA A 159 -14.07 -19.69 -3.83
C ALA A 159 -13.33 -21.00 -3.46
N GLY A 160 -12.06 -21.13 -3.85
CA GLY A 160 -11.25 -22.34 -3.67
C GLY A 160 -11.40 -23.38 -4.78
N LYS A 161 -12.27 -23.17 -5.77
CA LYS A 161 -12.39 -23.99 -6.99
C LYS A 161 -12.18 -23.15 -8.25
N LEU A 162 -11.72 -23.79 -9.32
CA LEU A 162 -11.35 -23.14 -10.58
C LEU A 162 -12.54 -22.65 -11.42
N ASP A 163 -13.76 -23.00 -11.03
CA ASP A 163 -15.00 -22.64 -11.70
C ASP A 163 -15.95 -21.85 -10.79
N GLN A 164 -15.48 -21.42 -9.62
CA GLN A 164 -16.31 -20.76 -8.61
C GLN A 164 -15.68 -19.46 -8.09
N VAL A 165 -16.50 -18.42 -8.00
CA VAL A 165 -16.10 -17.10 -7.51
C VAL A 165 -17.14 -16.58 -6.53
N TYR A 166 -16.67 -16.01 -5.41
CA TYR A 166 -17.49 -15.17 -4.56
C TYR A 166 -17.45 -13.74 -5.07
N PHE A 167 -18.54 -13.01 -4.93
CA PHE A 167 -18.61 -11.59 -5.29
C PHE A 167 -19.71 -10.89 -4.49
N THR A 168 -19.67 -9.56 -4.42
CA THR A 168 -20.78 -8.75 -3.91
C THR A 168 -21.53 -8.10 -5.05
N ALA A 169 -22.83 -7.88 -4.89
CA ALA A 169 -23.65 -7.13 -5.85
C ALA A 169 -24.86 -6.51 -5.14
N LEU A 170 -25.47 -5.50 -5.75
CA LEU A 170 -26.74 -4.93 -5.29
C LEU A 170 -27.90 -5.83 -5.73
N ASP A 171 -28.69 -6.28 -4.77
CA ASP A 171 -29.91 -7.06 -5.02
C ASP A 171 -31.07 -6.19 -5.54
N GLU A 172 -32.24 -6.80 -5.71
CA GLU A 172 -33.46 -6.14 -6.18
C GLU A 172 -33.94 -5.01 -5.25
N ASN A 173 -33.54 -5.04 -3.97
CA ASN A 173 -33.85 -4.03 -2.96
C ASN A 173 -32.77 -2.94 -2.89
N GLY A 174 -31.70 -3.03 -3.70
CA GLY A 174 -30.56 -2.13 -3.64
C GLY A 174 -29.63 -2.40 -2.45
N GLU A 175 -29.71 -3.58 -1.82
CA GLU A 175 -28.83 -3.96 -0.72
C GLU A 175 -27.62 -4.72 -1.22
N ARG A 176 -26.41 -4.30 -0.83
CA ARG A 176 -25.16 -5.00 -1.22
C ARG A 176 -24.99 -6.30 -0.46
N ARG A 177 -24.86 -7.37 -1.22
CA ARG A 177 -25.17 -8.74 -0.83
C ARG A 177 -24.09 -9.66 -1.44
N ALA A 178 -23.61 -10.68 -0.71
CA ALA A 178 -22.62 -11.64 -1.19
C ALA A 178 -23.27 -12.81 -1.96
N TYR A 179 -22.62 -13.26 -3.03
CA TYR A 179 -23.09 -14.30 -3.93
C TYR A 179 -21.95 -15.25 -4.33
N LEU A 180 -22.32 -16.46 -4.73
CA LEU A 180 -21.43 -17.46 -5.31
C LEU A 180 -21.91 -17.72 -6.74
N ALA A 181 -21.00 -17.56 -7.69
CA ALA A 181 -21.21 -17.93 -9.09
C ALA A 181 -20.47 -19.22 -9.41
N ASN A 182 -21.12 -20.12 -10.16
CA ASN A 182 -20.54 -21.36 -10.67
C ASN A 182 -20.60 -21.37 -12.21
N PHE A 183 -19.44 -21.36 -12.85
CA PHE A 183 -19.33 -21.31 -14.31
C PHE A 183 -19.61 -22.65 -14.99
N THR A 184 -19.58 -23.76 -14.26
CA THR A 184 -19.94 -25.09 -14.78
C THR A 184 -21.45 -25.25 -14.87
N THR A 185 -22.20 -24.80 -13.85
CA THR A 185 -23.67 -24.92 -13.83
C THR A 185 -24.38 -23.67 -14.36
N SER A 186 -23.66 -22.56 -14.54
CA SER A 186 -24.22 -21.23 -14.81
C SER A 186 -25.18 -20.72 -13.72
N GLU A 187 -25.06 -21.25 -12.50
CA GLU A 187 -25.92 -20.86 -11.38
C GLU A 187 -25.25 -19.79 -10.52
N VAL A 188 -26.09 -18.90 -9.99
CA VAL A 188 -25.69 -17.85 -9.05
C VAL A 188 -26.57 -17.98 -7.83
N THR A 189 -25.95 -18.22 -6.68
CA THR A 189 -26.66 -18.45 -5.41
C THR A 189 -26.22 -17.46 -4.34
N ARG A 190 -27.08 -17.19 -3.37
CA ARG A 190 -26.73 -16.40 -2.18
C ARG A 190 -25.57 -17.07 -1.44
N ALA A 191 -24.47 -16.34 -1.27
CA ALA A 191 -23.37 -16.76 -0.40
C ALA A 191 -23.63 -16.28 1.03
N PHE A 192 -23.16 -17.05 2.02
CA PHE A 192 -23.23 -16.71 3.44
C PHE A 192 -24.62 -16.21 3.88
N PRO A 193 -25.67 -17.06 3.90
CA PRO A 193 -27.04 -16.62 4.22
C PRO A 193 -27.18 -15.96 5.61
N TRP A 194 -26.27 -16.28 6.54
CA TRP A 194 -26.17 -15.67 7.86
C TRP A 194 -25.69 -14.21 7.82
N LEU A 195 -25.06 -13.76 6.74
CA LEU A 195 -24.57 -12.39 6.58
C LEU A 195 -25.72 -11.49 6.12
N THR A 196 -26.38 -10.88 7.11
CA THR A 196 -27.49 -9.93 6.91
C THR A 196 -27.07 -8.47 6.96
N ASP A 197 -25.88 -8.18 7.47
CA ASP A 197 -25.34 -6.83 7.58
C ASP A 197 -25.14 -6.18 6.19
N PRO A 198 -25.26 -4.85 6.07
CA PRO A 198 -24.85 -4.13 4.88
C PRO A 198 -23.35 -4.32 4.60
N ILE A 199 -22.99 -4.53 3.34
CA ILE A 199 -21.61 -4.78 2.91
C ILE A 199 -21.10 -3.56 2.15
N GLY A 200 -20.03 -2.94 2.64
CA GLY A 200 -19.27 -1.87 1.99
C GLY A 200 -17.94 -2.33 1.40
N SER A 201 -17.33 -3.33 2.03
CA SER A 201 -16.16 -4.05 1.53
C SER A 201 -16.30 -5.52 1.87
N PHE A 202 -15.72 -6.40 1.06
CA PHE A 202 -15.80 -7.83 1.27
C PHE A 202 -14.51 -8.53 0.87
N THR A 203 -14.06 -9.47 1.70
CA THR A 203 -13.01 -10.43 1.32
C THR A 203 -13.31 -11.80 1.90
N TYR A 204 -12.77 -12.84 1.26
CA TYR A 204 -12.87 -14.21 1.72
C TYR A 204 -11.53 -14.91 1.55
N ASP A 205 -11.05 -15.55 2.62
CA ASP A 205 -9.91 -16.47 2.56
C ASP A 205 -10.41 -17.92 2.69
N ALA A 206 -10.28 -18.68 1.61
CA ALA A 206 -10.74 -20.07 1.55
C ALA A 206 -9.87 -21.03 2.40
N THR A 207 -8.61 -20.68 2.67
CA THR A 207 -7.69 -21.53 3.44
C THR A 207 -8.06 -21.53 4.93
N GLN A 208 -8.45 -20.36 5.45
CA GLN A 208 -8.82 -20.16 6.85
C GLN A 208 -10.34 -20.26 7.09
N ASP A 209 -11.12 -20.32 6.00
CA ASP A 209 -12.57 -20.18 5.98
C ASP A 209 -13.03 -18.93 6.77
N LEU A 210 -12.48 -17.78 6.39
CA LEU A 210 -12.79 -16.51 7.04
C LEU A 210 -13.38 -15.52 6.04
N VAL A 211 -14.55 -15.00 6.38
CA VAL A 211 -15.24 -13.92 5.69
C VAL A 211 -14.95 -12.63 6.44
N THR A 212 -14.53 -11.59 5.72
CA THR A 212 -14.44 -10.23 6.26
C THR A 212 -15.43 -9.33 5.54
N TRP A 213 -16.13 -8.48 6.28
CA TRP A 213 -16.97 -7.45 5.67
C TRP A 213 -16.88 -6.15 6.46
N GLY A 214 -16.77 -5.04 5.73
CA GLY A 214 -16.86 -3.69 6.27
C GLY A 214 -18.26 -3.13 6.09
N ALA A 215 -18.71 -2.28 7.01
CA ALA A 215 -19.91 -1.47 6.78
C ALA A 215 -19.68 -0.48 5.63
N PRO A 216 -20.72 -0.08 4.86
CA PRO A 216 -20.62 0.96 3.85
C PRO A 216 -19.97 2.23 4.38
N VAL A 217 -18.84 2.60 3.76
CA VAL A 217 -18.10 3.82 4.07
C VAL A 217 -18.80 4.98 3.37
N VAL A 218 -19.65 5.69 4.11
CA VAL A 218 -20.17 6.98 3.63
C VAL A 218 -19.07 8.00 3.88
N LEU A 219 -18.23 8.33 2.89
CA LEU A 219 -17.09 9.25 3.08
C LEU A 219 -17.50 10.72 3.26
N LYS A 220 -18.72 11.08 2.85
CA LYS A 220 -19.28 12.42 3.03
C LYS A 220 -20.69 12.32 3.55
N ASP A 221 -21.01 13.08 4.60
CA ASP A 221 -22.39 13.22 5.05
C ASP A 221 -23.26 13.93 3.99
N LYS A 222 -24.56 14.04 4.25
CA LYS A 222 -25.51 14.69 3.34
C LYS A 222 -25.18 16.17 3.08
N ASP A 223 -24.38 16.78 3.95
CA ASP A 223 -23.94 18.18 3.85
C ASP A 223 -22.56 18.30 3.16
N GLY A 224 -22.01 17.19 2.68
CA GLY A 224 -20.72 17.14 1.98
C GLY A 224 -19.49 17.15 2.91
N LYS A 225 -19.68 17.07 4.24
CA LYS A 225 -18.57 17.02 5.21
C LYS A 225 -17.99 15.62 5.26
N GLN A 226 -16.67 15.53 5.40
CA GLN A 226 -15.97 14.25 5.51
C GLN A 226 -16.50 13.47 6.72
N ALA A 227 -16.88 12.21 6.51
CA ALA A 227 -17.46 11.39 7.57
C ALA A 227 -16.46 11.07 8.68
N ASP A 228 -17.00 10.93 9.89
CA ASP A 228 -16.22 10.57 11.05
C ASP A 228 -15.63 9.15 10.89
N PRO A 229 -14.30 8.98 10.95
CA PRO A 229 -13.67 7.66 10.90
C PRO A 229 -14.19 6.66 11.93
N LYS A 230 -14.80 7.13 13.03
CA LYS A 230 -15.46 6.29 14.04
C LYS A 230 -16.69 5.54 13.52
N THR A 231 -17.09 5.77 12.26
CA THR A 231 -18.22 5.06 11.63
C THR A 231 -17.78 3.81 10.86
N PHE A 232 -16.47 3.57 10.71
CA PHE A 232 -15.98 2.39 10.01
C PHE A 232 -15.93 1.21 10.96
N SER A 233 -16.56 0.11 10.57
CA SER A 233 -16.34 -1.15 11.27
C SER A 233 -16.11 -2.26 10.25
N VAL A 234 -15.17 -3.14 10.57
CA VAL A 234 -14.93 -4.37 9.83
C VAL A 234 -15.05 -5.55 10.79
N LYS A 235 -15.82 -6.54 10.37
CA LYS A 235 -16.05 -7.79 11.10
C LYS A 235 -15.41 -8.94 10.35
N ILE A 236 -14.96 -9.93 11.10
CA ILE A 236 -14.37 -11.17 10.58
C ILE A 236 -15.10 -12.32 11.24
N ALA A 237 -15.67 -13.22 10.44
CA ALA A 237 -16.38 -14.39 10.92
C ALA A 237 -15.99 -15.65 10.15
N LYS A 238 -16.30 -16.81 10.73
CA LYS A 238 -16.15 -18.10 10.06
C LYS A 238 -17.13 -18.21 8.88
N GLY A 239 -16.63 -18.56 7.71
CA GLY A 239 -17.45 -18.65 6.48
C GLY A 239 -18.59 -19.66 6.62
N ALA A 240 -18.29 -20.85 7.15
CA ALA A 240 -19.27 -21.91 7.31
C ALA A 240 -20.39 -21.59 8.31
N THR A 241 -20.09 -20.90 9.41
CA THR A 241 -21.01 -20.76 10.57
C THR A 241 -21.50 -19.34 10.83
N GLY A 242 -20.78 -18.32 10.36
CA GLY A 242 -21.02 -16.93 10.74
C GLY A 242 -20.54 -16.57 12.14
N GLU A 243 -19.82 -17.46 12.83
CA GLU A 243 -19.26 -17.17 14.16
C GLU A 243 -18.25 -16.04 14.08
N LEU A 244 -18.51 -14.94 14.80
CA LEU A 244 -17.66 -13.77 14.84
C LEU A 244 -16.32 -14.09 15.53
N VAL A 245 -15.22 -13.83 14.83
CA VAL A 245 -13.85 -14.03 15.31
C VAL A 245 -13.24 -12.71 15.76
N HIS A 246 -13.38 -11.65 14.95
CA HIS A 246 -12.85 -10.33 15.26
C HIS A 246 -13.81 -9.22 14.82
N SER A 247 -13.69 -8.06 15.47
CA SER A 247 -14.35 -6.81 15.09
C SER A 247 -13.38 -5.66 15.33
N PHE A 248 -13.26 -4.74 14.37
CA PHE A 248 -12.43 -3.54 14.47
C PHE A 248 -13.28 -2.32 14.10
N GLU A 249 -13.34 -1.32 15.00
CA GLU A 249 -14.23 -0.14 14.89
C GLU A 249 -13.55 1.10 14.30
N ASP A 250 -12.35 0.93 13.75
CA ASP A 250 -11.55 1.98 13.14
C ASP A 250 -10.97 1.55 11.78
N ALA A 251 -11.52 0.49 11.18
CA ALA A 251 -11.09 -0.05 9.90
C ALA A 251 -12.30 -0.32 8.99
N HIS A 252 -12.12 -0.13 7.69
CA HIS A 252 -13.20 -0.29 6.71
C HIS A 252 -13.02 -1.50 5.80
N ARG A 253 -11.83 -2.12 5.78
CA ARG A 253 -11.56 -3.36 5.05
C ARG A 253 -10.53 -4.17 5.83
N ALA A 254 -10.65 -5.49 5.76
CA ALA A 254 -9.70 -6.42 6.34
C ALA A 254 -9.33 -7.48 5.31
N VAL A 255 -8.09 -7.93 5.32
CA VAL A 255 -7.57 -8.99 4.44
C VAL A 255 -6.78 -9.97 5.28
N VAL A 256 -7.30 -11.18 5.44
CA VAL A 256 -6.65 -12.22 6.23
C VAL A 256 -5.51 -12.83 5.43
N HIS A 257 -4.35 -13.01 6.05
CA HIS A 257 -3.25 -13.74 5.45
C HIS A 257 -3.60 -15.23 5.34
N ALA A 258 -3.17 -15.93 4.29
CA ALA A 258 -3.52 -17.33 4.06
C ALA A 258 -3.15 -18.29 5.21
N LYS A 259 -2.17 -17.90 6.05
CA LYS A 259 -1.76 -18.64 7.27
C LYS A 259 -2.56 -18.28 8.54
N GLY A 260 -3.48 -17.31 8.47
CA GLY A 260 -4.37 -16.92 9.57
C GLY A 260 -3.74 -16.11 10.71
N ARG A 261 -2.41 -16.00 10.78
CA ARG A 261 -1.72 -15.23 11.82
C ARG A 261 -1.90 -13.72 11.66
N TYR A 262 -1.69 -13.20 10.45
CA TYR A 262 -1.71 -11.76 10.20
C TYR A 262 -3.00 -11.34 9.51
N ILE A 263 -3.54 -10.20 9.92
CA ILE A 263 -4.71 -9.58 9.32
C ILE A 263 -4.32 -8.16 8.93
N ALA A 264 -4.34 -7.85 7.63
CA ALA A 264 -4.19 -6.48 7.18
C ALA A 264 -5.51 -5.74 7.34
N LEU A 265 -5.47 -4.53 7.86
CA LEU A 265 -6.60 -3.65 8.11
C LEU A 265 -6.37 -2.35 7.36
N GLU A 266 -7.32 -1.93 6.53
CA GLU A 266 -7.31 -0.63 5.89
C GLU A 266 -8.18 0.33 6.68
N SER A 267 -7.62 1.50 6.96
CA SER A 267 -8.30 2.57 7.69
C SER A 267 -7.92 3.93 7.12
N LEU A 268 -8.48 5.00 7.69
CA LEU A 268 -8.05 6.35 7.38
C LEU A 268 -7.05 6.83 8.45
N GLY A 269 -5.96 7.40 7.99
CA GLY A 269 -4.95 8.02 8.82
C GLY A 269 -5.42 9.30 9.49
N GLU A 270 -4.51 9.89 10.24
CA GLU A 270 -4.68 11.23 10.77
C GLU A 270 -4.71 12.25 9.62
N PRO A 271 -5.52 13.32 9.72
CA PRO A 271 -5.50 14.37 8.71
C PRO A 271 -4.10 14.96 8.58
N ILE A 272 -3.61 15.03 7.36
CA ILE A 272 -2.37 15.73 7.00
C ILE A 272 -2.71 16.87 6.05
N SER A 273 -1.96 17.95 6.15
CA SER A 273 -2.03 18.98 5.12
C SER A 273 -1.43 18.42 3.83
N PRO A 274 -2.06 18.62 2.66
CA PRO A 274 -1.43 18.23 1.39
C PRO A 274 -0.16 19.05 1.09
N PHE A 275 0.08 20.11 1.86
CA PHE A 275 1.27 20.96 1.81
C PHE A 275 2.31 20.61 2.88
N ASP A 276 2.01 19.64 3.75
CA ASP A 276 2.92 19.17 4.80
C ASP A 276 3.63 17.90 4.31
N GLN A 277 4.91 18.05 3.97
CA GLN A 277 5.78 16.94 3.63
C GLN A 277 6.46 16.46 4.92
N ARG A 278 6.12 15.25 5.40
CA ARG A 278 6.60 14.70 6.69
C ARG A 278 8.09 14.33 6.72
N ALA A 279 8.90 14.85 5.80
CA ALA A 279 10.36 14.89 5.97
C ALA A 279 10.77 15.56 7.32
N TRP A 280 9.83 16.26 7.96
CA TRP A 280 9.95 16.90 9.28
C TRP A 280 10.08 15.95 10.48
N ASP A 281 9.81 14.65 10.36
CA ASP A 281 10.03 13.73 11.50
C ASP A 281 11.52 13.63 11.87
N GLU A 282 12.42 14.02 10.96
CA GLU A 282 13.86 14.13 11.18
C GLU A 282 14.29 15.47 11.83
N LEU A 283 13.36 16.42 12.03
CA LEU A 283 13.62 17.71 12.68
C LEU A 283 13.71 17.59 14.21
N SER A 284 14.47 18.52 14.81
CA SER A 284 14.43 18.74 16.26
C SER A 284 13.02 19.14 16.72
N PRO A 285 12.61 18.81 17.97
CA PRO A 285 11.28 19.14 18.48
C PRO A 285 10.90 20.63 18.35
N GLU A 286 11.86 21.53 18.60
CA GLU A 286 11.65 22.99 18.47
C GLU A 286 11.46 23.44 17.02
N ALA A 287 12.14 22.82 16.05
CA ALA A 287 11.94 23.10 14.64
C ALA A 287 10.56 22.62 14.17
N ARG A 288 10.14 21.44 14.63
CA ARG A 288 8.80 20.88 14.35
C ARG A 288 7.68 21.80 14.83
N GLU A 289 7.75 22.29 16.07
CA GLU A 289 6.73 23.19 16.61
C GLU A 289 6.65 24.51 15.82
N ARG A 290 7.80 25.04 15.39
CA ARG A 290 7.85 26.27 14.57
C ARG A 290 7.21 26.09 13.19
N GLU A 291 7.52 25.00 12.50
CA GLU A 291 6.94 24.72 11.18
C GLU A 291 5.46 24.36 11.27
N GLN A 292 5.05 23.63 12.31
CA GLN A 292 3.64 23.36 12.58
C GLN A 292 2.85 24.66 12.79
N ARG A 293 3.36 25.59 13.60
CA ARG A 293 2.73 26.91 13.77
C ARG A 293 2.65 27.71 12.47
N ARG A 294 3.70 27.70 11.63
CA ARG A 294 3.69 28.36 10.31
C ARG A 294 2.62 27.77 9.40
N THR A 295 2.51 26.45 9.41
CA THR A 295 1.52 25.69 8.63
C THR A 295 0.10 26.04 9.08
N ASP A 296 -0.16 26.04 10.39
CA ASP A 296 -1.47 26.39 10.96
C ASP A 296 -1.86 27.84 10.61
N GLU A 297 -0.94 28.80 10.76
CA GLU A 297 -1.17 30.20 10.40
C GLU A 297 -1.46 30.38 8.90
N TRP A 298 -0.79 29.62 8.04
CA TRP A 298 -1.02 29.68 6.60
C TRP A 298 -2.35 29.03 6.21
N LEU A 299 -2.67 27.85 6.76
CA LEU A 299 -3.92 27.13 6.52
C LEU A 299 -5.13 27.95 7.00
N ALA A 300 -4.99 28.71 8.09
CA ALA A 300 -6.01 29.63 8.56
C ALA A 300 -6.31 30.78 7.57
N LYS A 301 -5.32 31.18 6.78
CA LYS A 301 -5.45 32.25 5.76
C LYS A 301 -5.96 31.74 4.41
N GLN A 302 -5.94 30.42 4.18
CA GLN A 302 -6.42 29.86 2.92
C GLN A 302 -7.94 30.00 2.77
N PRO A 303 -8.44 30.30 1.56
CA PRO A 303 -9.86 30.29 1.27
C PRO A 303 -10.54 28.96 1.63
N ASP A 304 -11.83 28.99 1.94
CA ASP A 304 -12.60 27.80 2.35
C ASP A 304 -12.74 26.76 1.23
N TRP A 305 -12.54 27.14 -0.03
CA TRP A 305 -12.57 26.22 -1.16
C TRP A 305 -11.30 25.38 -1.31
N VAL A 306 -10.20 25.75 -0.63
CA VAL A 306 -8.95 24.99 -0.67
C VAL A 306 -9.07 23.78 0.25
N ILE A 307 -8.66 22.60 -0.25
CA ILE A 307 -8.57 21.40 0.57
C ILE A 307 -7.37 21.57 1.53
N LYS A 308 -7.68 21.85 2.79
CA LYS A 308 -6.67 22.09 3.84
C LYS A 308 -6.09 20.81 4.43
N TYR A 309 -6.87 19.73 4.39
CA TYR A 309 -6.50 18.46 4.99
C TYR A 309 -6.99 17.30 4.14
N VAL A 310 -6.16 16.27 4.05
CA VAL A 310 -6.49 14.97 3.46
C VAL A 310 -6.22 13.90 4.52
N ARG A 311 -7.08 12.88 4.59
CA ARG A 311 -6.83 11.70 5.41
C ARG A 311 -6.27 10.61 4.50
N PRO A 312 -4.98 10.27 4.61
CA PRO A 312 -4.39 9.27 3.74
C PRO A 312 -4.93 7.89 4.13
N PRO A 313 -5.08 6.96 3.18
CA PRO A 313 -5.38 5.57 3.51
C PRO A 313 -4.15 4.95 4.20
N VAL A 314 -4.35 4.28 5.32
CA VAL A 314 -3.28 3.64 6.09
C VAL A 314 -3.55 2.15 6.20
N ILE A 315 -2.46 1.39 6.20
CA ILE A 315 -2.46 -0.05 6.34
C ILE A 315 -1.92 -0.38 7.73
N ASP A 316 -2.70 -1.16 8.47
CA ASP A 316 -2.27 -1.74 9.73
C ASP A 316 -2.21 -3.27 9.60
N ILE A 317 -1.30 -3.90 10.33
CA ILE A 317 -1.24 -5.36 10.48
C ILE A 317 -1.57 -5.71 11.92
N TYR A 318 -2.63 -6.48 12.11
CA TYR A 318 -2.96 -7.13 13.37
C TYR A 318 -2.34 -8.53 13.40
N ASP A 319 -1.56 -8.82 14.44
CA ASP A 319 -1.01 -10.15 14.72
C ASP A 319 -1.96 -10.89 15.67
N ASN A 320 -2.60 -11.94 15.16
CA ASN A 320 -3.57 -12.74 15.89
C ASN A 320 -2.92 -13.58 17.01
N GLU A 321 -1.61 -13.83 16.98
CA GLU A 321 -0.91 -14.54 18.05
C GLU A 321 -0.61 -13.60 19.22
N THR A 322 -0.01 -12.44 18.95
CA THR A 322 0.37 -11.48 20.00
C THR A 322 -0.78 -10.57 20.44
N LYS A 323 -1.85 -10.51 19.64
CA LYS A 323 -2.99 -9.59 19.79
C LYS A 323 -2.58 -8.12 19.70
N GLU A 324 -1.46 -7.84 19.05
CA GLU A 324 -0.96 -6.49 18.81
C GLU A 324 -1.28 -6.01 17.40
N ARG A 325 -1.43 -4.70 17.24
CA ARG A 325 -1.65 -4.03 15.96
C ARG A 325 -0.51 -3.07 15.67
N TYR A 326 -0.01 -3.10 14.45
CA TYR A 326 1.07 -2.25 13.99
C TYR A 326 0.62 -1.47 12.76
N ARG A 327 0.83 -0.16 12.76
CA ARG A 327 0.53 0.74 11.66
C ARG A 327 1.79 1.01 10.85
N PHE A 328 1.69 0.95 9.53
CA PHE A 328 2.71 1.54 8.67
C PHE A 328 2.52 3.05 8.61
N VAL A 329 3.55 3.79 9.02
CA VAL A 329 3.55 5.26 9.05
C VAL A 329 4.47 5.87 7.99
N GLY A 330 5.34 5.06 7.38
CA GLY A 330 6.26 5.50 6.33
C GLY A 330 5.63 5.58 4.93
N PHE A 331 4.56 4.82 4.69
CA PHE A 331 3.84 4.79 3.42
C PHE A 331 2.34 4.65 3.64
N TYR A 332 1.59 5.02 2.61
CA TYR A 332 0.14 5.11 2.61
C TYR A 332 -0.43 4.45 1.37
N GLY A 333 -1.54 3.74 1.52
CA GLY A 333 -2.17 3.02 0.43
C GLY A 333 -3.44 2.29 0.84
N ASP A 334 -4.18 1.84 -0.16
CA ASP A 334 -5.42 1.08 -0.01
C ASP A 334 -5.43 -0.15 -0.93
N LYS A 335 -6.52 -0.92 -0.93
CA LYS A 335 -6.69 -2.11 -1.78
C LYS A 335 -5.56 -3.13 -1.60
N PHE A 336 -5.18 -3.35 -0.35
CA PHE A 336 -4.19 -4.33 0.08
C PHE A 336 -4.55 -5.74 -0.41
N GLN A 337 -3.53 -6.49 -0.82
CA GLN A 337 -3.58 -7.91 -1.18
C GLN A 337 -2.32 -8.57 -0.61
N TRP A 338 -2.49 -9.71 0.06
CA TRP A 338 -1.35 -10.59 0.31
C TRP A 338 -0.90 -11.20 -1.02
N TYR A 339 0.40 -11.14 -1.29
CA TYR A 339 0.96 -11.62 -2.54
C TYR A 339 1.10 -13.15 -2.48
N ALA A 340 0.16 -13.85 -3.11
CA ALA A 340 0.05 -15.31 -2.95
C ALA A 340 1.30 -16.12 -3.36
N ALA A 341 2.14 -15.56 -4.24
CA ALA A 341 3.33 -16.25 -4.74
C ALA A 341 4.48 -16.32 -3.71
N VAL A 342 4.57 -15.35 -2.80
CA VAL A 342 5.66 -15.28 -1.80
C VAL A 342 5.08 -14.86 -0.46
N ASP A 343 5.29 -15.71 0.54
CA ASP A 343 4.85 -15.47 1.92
C ASP A 343 5.35 -14.11 2.44
N PHE A 344 4.51 -13.39 3.18
CA PHE A 344 4.78 -12.04 3.72
C PHE A 344 4.95 -10.90 2.72
N TYR A 345 4.98 -11.17 1.42
CA TYR A 345 4.87 -10.10 0.44
C TYR A 345 3.45 -9.56 0.41
N ALA A 346 3.36 -8.25 0.20
CA ALA A 346 2.11 -7.53 0.12
C ALA A 346 2.11 -6.60 -1.08
N SER A 347 0.93 -6.43 -1.67
CA SER A 347 0.67 -5.46 -2.71
C SER A 347 -0.49 -4.55 -2.33
N PHE A 348 -0.46 -3.30 -2.77
CA PHE A 348 -1.50 -2.31 -2.51
C PHE A 348 -1.43 -1.20 -3.56
N VAL A 349 -2.49 -0.40 -3.67
CA VAL A 349 -2.42 0.87 -4.40
C VAL A 349 -1.69 1.89 -3.53
N LEU A 350 -0.55 2.36 -4.02
CA LEU A 350 0.21 3.42 -3.39
C LEU A 350 -0.56 4.75 -3.50
N TRP A 351 -0.80 5.38 -2.36
CA TRP A 351 -1.27 6.76 -2.27
C TRP A 351 -0.11 7.73 -2.11
N GLY A 352 0.88 7.36 -1.28
CA GLY A 352 1.98 8.26 -0.97
C GLY A 352 3.00 7.68 0.02
N MET A 353 4.07 8.42 0.25
CA MET A 353 5.14 8.07 1.18
C MET A 353 5.55 9.32 1.97
N GLU A 354 5.82 9.17 3.26
CA GLU A 354 6.33 10.26 4.13
C GLU A 354 5.53 11.57 4.03
N GLY A 355 4.19 11.45 3.99
CA GLY A 355 3.27 12.58 3.91
C GLY A 355 3.10 13.18 2.51
N LYS A 356 3.95 12.78 1.54
CA LYS A 356 3.81 13.20 0.15
C LYS A 356 2.80 12.32 -0.57
N GLN A 357 1.78 12.95 -1.16
CA GLN A 357 0.92 12.27 -2.11
C GLN A 357 1.69 12.05 -3.41
N LEU A 358 1.67 10.81 -3.92
CA LEU A 358 2.41 10.43 -5.12
C LEU A 358 1.45 10.04 -6.23
N ASN A 359 2.00 9.90 -7.45
CA ASN A 359 1.27 9.28 -8.53
C ASN A 359 0.86 7.87 -8.14
N LYS A 360 -0.40 7.55 -8.42
CA LYS A 360 -0.99 6.24 -8.14
C LYS A 360 -0.10 5.14 -8.72
N ASN A 361 0.16 4.08 -7.98
CA ASN A 361 0.93 2.94 -8.49
C ASN A 361 0.48 1.66 -7.79
N VAL A 362 0.83 0.50 -8.33
CA VAL A 362 0.72 -0.77 -7.60
C VAL A 362 2.07 -1.00 -6.93
N ALA A 363 2.08 -0.90 -5.60
CA ALA A 363 3.23 -1.20 -4.78
C ALA A 363 3.33 -2.71 -4.51
N LEU A 364 4.55 -3.19 -4.36
CA LEU A 364 4.90 -4.53 -3.89
C LEU A 364 6.02 -4.40 -2.85
N THR A 365 5.87 -5.01 -1.68
CA THR A 365 6.86 -4.91 -0.59
C THR A 365 6.92 -6.20 0.21
N ASP A 366 8.10 -6.50 0.77
CA ASP A 366 8.29 -7.57 1.74
C ASP A 366 8.04 -7.04 3.15
N LEU A 367 7.08 -7.65 3.85
CA LEU A 367 6.75 -7.30 5.23
C LEU A 367 7.42 -8.20 6.27
N PHE A 368 8.15 -9.26 5.87
CA PHE A 368 8.66 -10.27 6.78
C PHE A 368 9.51 -9.68 7.92
N GLU A 369 10.58 -8.97 7.59
CA GLU A 369 11.48 -8.41 8.62
C GLU A 369 10.76 -7.37 9.49
N ARG A 370 9.89 -6.54 8.90
CA ARG A 370 9.11 -5.53 9.65
C ARG A 370 8.21 -6.22 10.68
N LEU A 371 7.50 -7.28 10.29
CA LEU A 371 6.61 -8.03 11.18
C LEU A 371 7.40 -8.84 12.22
N ARG A 372 8.52 -9.45 11.83
CA ARG A 372 9.41 -10.19 12.74
C ARG A 372 9.97 -9.28 13.83
N MET A 373 10.41 -8.08 13.47
CA MET A 373 10.92 -7.09 14.42
C MET A 373 9.81 -6.58 15.33
N ALA A 374 8.65 -6.19 14.76
CA ALA A 374 7.50 -5.73 15.52
C ALA A 374 7.02 -6.76 16.56
N ALA A 375 6.95 -8.05 16.18
CA ALA A 375 6.59 -9.13 17.09
C ALA A 375 7.59 -9.36 18.24
N LYS A 376 8.82 -8.86 18.12
CA LYS A 376 9.84 -8.85 19.19
C LYS A 376 9.85 -7.54 20.00
N GLY A 377 8.96 -6.60 19.69
CA GLY A 377 8.98 -5.25 20.26
C GLY A 377 10.06 -4.33 19.68
N GLU A 378 10.78 -4.76 18.64
CA GLU A 378 11.73 -3.94 17.88
C GLU A 378 10.95 -3.13 16.84
N ILE A 379 10.52 -1.91 17.21
CA ILE A 379 9.76 -1.06 16.27
C ILE A 379 10.74 -0.41 15.29
N GLY A 380 10.82 -0.96 14.09
CA GLY A 380 11.64 -0.43 13.00
C GLY A 380 11.07 0.85 12.38
N TYR A 381 11.88 1.49 11.54
CA TYR A 381 11.50 2.71 10.83
C TYR A 381 10.22 2.52 9.99
N GLY A 382 9.32 3.51 10.05
CA GLY A 382 8.08 3.51 9.28
C GLY A 382 6.99 2.56 9.82
N VAL A 383 7.17 1.99 11.02
CA VAL A 383 6.17 1.18 11.72
C VAL A 383 5.91 1.78 13.10
N ALA A 384 4.67 1.76 13.57
CA ALA A 384 4.30 2.18 14.91
C ALA A 384 3.33 1.17 15.53
N ARG A 385 3.42 0.94 16.84
CA ARG A 385 2.37 0.20 17.57
C ARG A 385 1.10 1.05 17.57
N TRP A 386 -0.02 0.47 17.16
CA TRP A 386 -1.31 1.16 17.09
C TRP A 386 -2.22 0.73 18.24
N LEU A 387 -2.83 1.72 18.88
CA LEU A 387 -3.91 1.53 19.84
C LEU A 387 -5.21 2.13 19.27
N PRO A 388 -6.34 1.41 19.36
CA PRO A 388 -7.64 1.94 18.95
C PRO A 388 -7.94 3.30 19.60
N PHE A 389 -8.75 4.13 18.94
CA PHE A 389 -9.06 5.49 19.40
C PHE A 389 -9.60 5.55 20.83
N ASP A 390 -10.39 4.56 21.28
CA ASP A 390 -10.98 4.56 22.62
C ASP A 390 -10.02 4.11 23.73
N GLN A 391 -8.87 3.53 23.37
CA GLN A 391 -7.81 3.17 24.31
C GLN A 391 -6.70 4.22 24.39
N ARG A 392 -6.69 5.18 23.47
CA ARG A 392 -6.03 6.46 23.71
C ARG A 392 -6.91 7.20 24.69
N GLY A 393 -6.64 7.07 25.99
CA GLY A 393 -7.24 7.96 26.98
C GLY A 393 -7.04 9.43 26.55
N ASP A 394 -7.61 10.39 27.26
CA ASP A 394 -7.42 11.83 27.01
C ASP A 394 -5.96 12.33 27.18
N THR A 395 -4.94 11.54 26.78
CA THR A 395 -3.63 12.00 26.41
C THR A 395 -3.80 12.99 25.26
N LYS A 396 -3.81 14.27 25.64
CA LYS A 396 -3.71 15.44 24.77
C LYS A 396 -2.86 15.10 23.54
N THR A 397 -3.47 15.24 22.37
CA THR A 397 -2.83 15.35 21.06
C THR A 397 -1.57 16.23 21.20
N GLY A 398 -0.38 15.63 21.16
CA GLY A 398 0.88 16.38 21.25
C GLY A 398 2.14 15.59 21.59
N GLU A 399 2.07 14.47 22.31
CA GLU A 399 3.26 13.65 22.55
C GLU A 399 3.40 12.57 21.47
N ALA A 400 4.15 12.88 20.42
CA ALA A 400 4.81 11.86 19.62
C ALA A 400 5.59 10.93 20.56
N PRO A 401 5.61 9.60 20.35
CA PRO A 401 6.45 8.72 21.13
C PRO A 401 7.88 9.25 21.04
N ALA A 402 8.49 9.53 22.20
CA ALA A 402 9.88 9.96 22.28
C ALA A 402 10.71 9.03 21.41
N ALA A 403 11.49 9.61 20.49
CA ALA A 403 12.45 8.87 19.69
C ALA A 403 13.25 7.99 20.64
N GLN A 404 13.15 6.66 20.49
CA GLN A 404 13.99 5.76 21.25
C GLN A 404 15.44 6.14 20.91
N GLU A 405 16.20 6.53 21.93
CA GLU A 405 17.64 6.70 21.80
C GLU A 405 18.21 5.37 21.29
N VAL A 406 18.58 5.34 20.02
CA VAL A 406 19.34 4.23 19.45
C VAL A 406 20.65 4.19 20.25
N PRO A 407 20.95 3.12 21.01
CA PRO A 407 22.19 3.05 21.75
C PRO A 407 23.36 3.23 20.78
N ALA A 408 24.23 4.19 21.09
CA ALA A 408 25.39 4.50 20.28
C ALA A 408 26.18 3.20 20.02
N VAL A 409 26.29 2.81 18.75
CA VAL A 409 27.16 1.72 18.32
C VAL A 409 28.59 2.10 18.75
N PRO A 410 29.26 1.31 19.61
CA PRO A 410 30.63 1.61 19.98
C PRO A 410 31.51 1.58 18.72
N ALA A 411 32.35 2.59 18.58
CA ALA A 411 33.27 2.74 17.45
C ALA A 411 34.05 1.43 17.24
N THR A 412 33.77 0.74 16.13
CA THR A 412 34.55 -0.41 15.70
C THR A 412 35.90 0.09 15.22
N ALA A 413 36.96 -0.53 15.72
CA ALA A 413 38.34 -0.26 15.31
C ALA A 413 38.50 -0.40 13.78
N PRO A 414 39.42 0.36 13.15
CA PRO A 414 39.59 0.34 11.70
C PRO A 414 39.90 -1.08 11.21
N THR A 415 38.99 -1.61 10.39
CA THR A 415 39.18 -2.85 9.64
C THR A 415 40.31 -2.63 8.64
N ALA A 416 41.32 -3.52 8.69
CA ALA A 416 42.44 -3.53 7.76
C ALA A 416 41.97 -3.62 6.30
N GLU A 417 42.71 -2.95 5.41
CA GLU A 417 42.46 -2.94 3.96
C GLU A 417 42.28 -4.36 3.40
N PRO A 418 41.29 -4.58 2.52
CA PRO A 418 41.16 -5.85 1.82
C PRO A 418 42.29 -5.99 0.80
N THR A 419 43.15 -6.98 1.04
CA THR A 419 44.14 -7.46 0.07
C THR A 419 43.45 -7.80 -1.25
N ALA A 420 43.96 -7.25 -2.34
CA ALA A 420 43.44 -7.43 -3.70
C ALA A 420 43.17 -8.90 -4.03
N ALA A 421 41.96 -9.19 -4.52
CA ALA A 421 41.59 -10.50 -5.02
C ALA A 421 42.44 -10.87 -6.25
N PRO A 422 42.88 -12.14 -6.38
CA PRO A 422 43.56 -12.61 -7.59
C PRO A 422 42.60 -12.54 -8.80
N PRO A 423 43.13 -12.28 -10.02
CA PRO A 423 42.31 -12.18 -11.21
C PRO A 423 41.59 -13.50 -11.52
N ALA A 424 40.34 -13.37 -11.97
CA ALA A 424 39.50 -14.49 -12.38
C ALA A 424 40.17 -15.28 -13.54
N PRO A 425 40.04 -16.62 -13.56
CA PRO A 425 40.53 -17.42 -14.68
C PRO A 425 39.77 -17.08 -15.97
N ALA A 426 40.50 -17.02 -17.07
CA ALA A 426 39.97 -16.73 -18.40
C ALA A 426 38.88 -17.74 -18.79
N ALA A 427 37.77 -17.21 -19.33
CA ALA A 427 36.68 -18.02 -19.86
C ALA A 427 37.14 -18.88 -21.04
N PRO A 428 36.68 -20.14 -21.16
CA PRO A 428 36.98 -20.98 -22.31
C PRO A 428 36.33 -20.41 -23.58
N ALA A 429 37.10 -20.44 -24.67
CA ALA A 429 36.65 -20.04 -26.00
C ALA A 429 35.50 -20.95 -26.47
N VAL A 430 34.38 -20.34 -26.83
CA VAL A 430 33.24 -21.02 -27.44
C VAL A 430 33.54 -21.21 -28.92
N GLU A 431 33.73 -22.47 -29.35
CA GLU A 431 33.76 -22.85 -30.76
C GLU A 431 32.39 -22.60 -31.40
N ALA A 432 32.38 -21.88 -32.52
CA ALA A 432 31.19 -21.64 -33.32
C ALA A 432 30.79 -22.91 -34.11
N PRO A 433 29.49 -23.26 -34.19
CA PRO A 433 29.05 -24.39 -35.00
C PRO A 433 29.14 -24.07 -36.50
N ALA A 434 29.59 -25.06 -37.26
CA ALA A 434 29.69 -25.04 -38.70
C ALA A 434 28.32 -24.86 -39.38
N VAL A 435 28.26 -23.93 -40.34
CA VAL A 435 27.11 -23.71 -41.22
C VAL A 435 27.12 -24.79 -42.31
N GLU A 436 26.09 -25.63 -42.33
CA GLU A 436 25.86 -26.65 -43.35
C GLU A 436 25.07 -26.02 -44.51
N GLU A 437 25.75 -25.75 -45.64
CA GLU A 437 25.11 -25.36 -46.90
C GLU A 437 24.38 -26.57 -47.50
N LYS A 438 23.04 -26.49 -47.58
CA LYS A 438 22.25 -27.39 -48.44
C LYS A 438 22.19 -26.85 -49.86
N LYS A 439 22.65 -27.67 -50.81
CA LYS A 439 22.32 -27.58 -52.24
C LYS A 439 21.02 -28.31 -52.53
#